data_AF-A0A2D5EPT0-F1
#
_entry.id   AF-A0A2D5EPT0-F1
#
_cell.length_a   1.000
_cell.length_b   1.000
_cell.length_c   1.000
_cell.angle_alpha   90.00
_cell.angle_beta   90.00
_cell.angle_gamma   90.00
#
_symmetry.space_group_name_H-M   'P 1'
#
loop_
_entity.id
_entity.type
_entity.pdbx_description
1 polymer ?
#
loop_
_entity_poly.entity_id
_entity_poly.type
_entity_poly.pdbx_seq_one_letter_code
_entity_poly.pdbx_strand_id
1 'polypeptide(L)'
;MSRSRTSLRGLPPALLIPLLAALACGGGAPRPRELVDIYRPESERVRAGASSVIFVPGVMGSVLRHADDEQVVWGAVWDRDESDEELLRDLALPYDPQGPLASIEDELVPGGQLLLVELDIRIAAVRARGYPGVFEGIVQALGDAGAHDRRPRAISKEDLEEGRNPIIGFGYDWRHDLSAEARRLHEVVLAASRAREEATGTRRVDLVGHSMGSQLVRYYLRYGPTPLPEEGPLPPVTWEGARLVRRAILLGPPNRGEAQAVQVLAEGVSVNPMLPHYPAAMTASFVSGYQLLPRPGEGRVVYEDGEDVDFFDVALWERYGWGPFHPEQDENLQLLMPDAETREERVALVRRHMARYLAHGRRFQEALDRPAAPPPELGFHVAVGDTIDTNAVLEVNRETGELSWGESAPGDGTVTRTSGLAQLHQVPHAAPTVYPDSVHFVDATHIGMTADPDLINHMLYLLLQAPDPAGLPATAGGEVELRGEEVRGEEVEPVGSPGSPPTDADSEDAGEPGSGEAADATGGAAPPTSTAAAGS
;
A
#
# COMPACT_ATOMS: atom_id res chain seq x y z
N MET A 1 -21.14 -68.52 -33.69
CA MET A 1 -20.63 -69.10 -32.43
C MET A 1 -19.11 -69.19 -32.48
N SER A 2 -18.47 -68.84 -31.37
CA SER A 2 -17.08 -69.19 -30.96
C SER A 2 -15.88 -68.54 -31.67
N ARG A 3 -14.98 -68.04 -30.82
CA ARG A 3 -13.64 -67.48 -31.10
C ARG A 3 -12.67 -68.58 -31.56
N SER A 4 -11.70 -68.23 -32.39
CA SER A 4 -10.40 -68.92 -32.41
C SER A 4 -9.24 -67.91 -32.47
N ARG A 5 -8.23 -68.19 -31.64
CA ARG A 5 -6.95 -67.49 -31.56
C ARG A 5 -6.06 -67.93 -32.72
N THR A 6 -5.23 -67.04 -33.24
CA THR A 6 -4.04 -67.45 -34.03
C THR A 6 -2.83 -66.65 -33.57
N SER A 7 -1.80 -67.40 -33.22
CA SER A 7 -0.51 -66.91 -32.70
C SER A 7 0.42 -66.48 -33.83
N LEU A 8 1.13 -65.37 -33.63
CA LEU A 8 2.29 -65.01 -34.44
C LEU A 8 3.55 -65.44 -33.69
N ARG A 9 4.14 -66.57 -34.11
CA ARG A 9 5.53 -66.95 -33.85
C ARG A 9 6.19 -67.17 -35.22
N GLY A 10 7.21 -66.37 -35.53
CA GLY A 10 8.14 -66.68 -36.61
C GLY A 10 8.66 -65.47 -37.36
N LEU A 11 9.73 -64.84 -36.88
CA LEU A 11 10.72 -64.11 -37.68
C LEU A 11 12.11 -64.21 -36.98
N PRO A 12 13.22 -64.35 -37.72
CA PRO A 12 14.51 -64.86 -37.22
C PRO A 12 15.45 -63.81 -36.58
N PRO A 13 16.43 -64.23 -35.75
CA PRO A 13 17.21 -63.37 -34.87
C PRO A 13 18.55 -62.92 -35.48
N ALA A 14 18.53 -62.04 -36.49
CA ALA A 14 19.78 -61.61 -37.15
C ALA A 14 19.90 -60.10 -37.44
N LEU A 15 19.17 -59.24 -36.72
CA LEU A 15 19.23 -57.78 -36.92
C LEU A 15 19.22 -56.96 -35.62
N LEU A 16 19.60 -57.56 -34.49
CA LEU A 16 19.49 -56.95 -33.15
C LEU A 16 20.82 -56.49 -32.53
N ILE A 17 21.91 -56.38 -33.31
CA ILE A 17 23.26 -56.03 -32.79
C ILE A 17 23.93 -54.90 -33.58
N PRO A 18 23.21 -53.80 -33.92
CA PRO A 18 23.86 -52.49 -33.74
C PRO A 18 22.98 -51.44 -33.05
N LEU A 19 21.79 -51.80 -32.52
CA LEU A 19 20.93 -50.84 -31.80
C LEU A 19 21.23 -50.74 -30.29
N LEU A 20 22.01 -51.67 -29.73
CA LEU A 20 22.32 -51.69 -28.28
C LEU A 20 23.56 -50.87 -27.88
N ALA A 21 24.31 -50.31 -28.84
CA ALA A 21 25.46 -49.44 -28.56
C ALA A 21 25.11 -47.94 -28.55
N ALA A 22 23.91 -47.54 -28.99
CA ALA A 22 23.46 -46.13 -28.97
C ALA A 22 22.67 -45.75 -27.71
N LEU A 23 22.34 -46.72 -26.83
CA LEU A 23 21.57 -46.48 -25.60
C LEU A 23 22.45 -46.39 -24.34
N ALA A 24 23.77 -46.53 -24.46
CA ALA A 24 24.68 -46.53 -23.31
C ALA A 24 25.30 -45.15 -22.99
N CYS A 25 24.92 -44.08 -23.69
CA CYS A 25 25.32 -42.70 -23.36
C CYS A 25 24.15 -41.83 -22.85
N GLY A 26 22.96 -42.40 -22.65
CA GLY A 26 21.86 -41.73 -21.97
C GLY A 26 22.04 -41.77 -20.46
N GLY A 27 23.10 -41.14 -19.94
CA GLY A 27 23.14 -40.80 -18.51
C GLY A 27 21.88 -40.01 -18.21
N GLY A 28 20.99 -40.58 -17.38
CA GLY A 28 19.74 -39.93 -17.02
C GLY A 28 20.05 -38.52 -16.52
N ALA A 29 19.55 -37.50 -17.22
CA ALA A 29 19.73 -36.14 -16.78
C ALA A 29 19.28 -36.07 -15.32
N PRO A 30 20.13 -35.57 -14.40
CA PRO A 30 19.73 -35.44 -13.01
C PRO A 30 18.44 -34.61 -12.95
N ARG A 31 17.45 -35.09 -12.19
CA ARG A 31 16.22 -34.31 -11.98
C ARG A 31 16.61 -32.94 -11.41
N PRO A 32 16.05 -31.83 -11.92
CA PRO A 32 16.23 -30.53 -11.30
C PRO A 32 15.89 -30.61 -9.82
N ARG A 33 16.70 -29.99 -8.96
CA ARG A 33 16.37 -29.87 -7.54
C ARG A 33 15.22 -28.86 -7.38
N GLU A 34 14.29 -29.14 -6.49
CA GLU A 34 13.26 -28.17 -6.11
C GLU A 34 13.89 -27.02 -5.30
N LEU A 35 13.34 -25.80 -5.39
CA LEU A 35 13.88 -24.63 -4.67
C LEU A 35 14.01 -24.88 -3.17
N VAL A 36 13.04 -25.60 -2.59
CA VAL A 36 13.06 -25.99 -1.17
C VAL A 36 14.30 -26.81 -0.80
N ASP A 37 14.80 -27.67 -1.70
CA ASP A 37 15.99 -28.47 -1.43
C ASP A 37 17.27 -27.64 -1.52
N ILE A 38 17.26 -26.57 -2.32
CA ILE A 38 18.41 -25.65 -2.46
C ILE A 38 18.57 -24.82 -1.17
N TYR A 39 17.47 -24.29 -0.63
CA TYR A 39 17.48 -23.37 0.52
C TYR A 39 17.26 -24.06 1.88
N ARG A 40 17.15 -25.40 1.92
CA ARG A 40 17.02 -26.15 3.16
C ARG A 40 18.16 -25.87 4.17
N PRO A 41 19.44 -25.75 3.78
CA PRO A 41 20.51 -25.41 4.73
C PRO A 41 20.34 -24.03 5.40
N GLU A 42 19.74 -23.06 4.71
CA GLU A 42 19.50 -21.71 5.21
C GLU A 42 18.31 -21.63 6.16
N SER A 43 17.44 -22.65 6.14
CA SER A 43 16.25 -22.74 6.99
C SER A 43 16.61 -22.68 8.49
N GLU A 44 17.75 -23.23 8.91
CA GLU A 44 18.22 -23.15 10.30
C GLU A 44 18.66 -21.73 10.69
N ARG A 45 19.29 -20.97 9.78
CA ARG A 45 19.65 -19.56 10.02
C ARG A 45 18.40 -18.69 10.17
N VAL A 46 17.39 -18.95 9.33
CA VAL A 46 16.09 -18.26 9.40
C VAL A 46 15.39 -18.55 10.72
N ARG A 47 15.33 -19.82 11.15
CA ARG A 47 14.77 -20.22 12.47
C ARG A 47 15.52 -19.58 13.64
N ALA A 48 16.84 -19.41 13.53
CA ALA A 48 17.66 -18.78 14.55
C ALA A 48 17.50 -17.25 14.61
N GLY A 49 16.57 -16.66 13.85
CA GLY A 49 16.34 -15.22 13.81
C GLY A 49 17.39 -14.45 13.01
N ALA A 50 18.29 -15.11 12.26
CA ALA A 50 19.32 -14.41 11.48
C ALA A 50 18.74 -13.61 10.30
N SER A 51 17.51 -13.89 9.89
CA SER A 51 16.75 -13.11 8.92
C SER A 51 15.39 -12.78 9.50
N SER A 52 15.07 -11.49 9.61
CA SER A 52 13.74 -10.99 9.99
C SER A 52 13.20 -10.22 8.79
N VAL A 53 12.22 -10.78 8.10
CA VAL A 53 11.68 -10.24 6.85
C VAL A 53 10.28 -9.72 7.12
N ILE A 54 10.02 -8.45 6.82
CA ILE A 54 8.67 -7.87 6.92
C ILE A 54 8.13 -7.68 5.51
N PHE A 55 7.00 -8.31 5.20
CA PHE A 55 6.28 -8.14 3.95
C PHE A 55 5.21 -7.06 4.10
N VAL A 56 5.17 -6.12 3.18
CA VAL A 56 4.21 -5.01 3.11
C VAL A 56 3.38 -5.18 1.83
N PRO A 57 2.10 -5.57 1.93
CA PRO A 57 1.27 -5.87 0.77
C PRO A 57 0.84 -4.59 0.04
N GLY A 58 0.22 -4.76 -1.13
CA GLY A 58 -0.33 -3.69 -1.95
C GLY A 58 -1.74 -3.30 -1.51
N VAL A 59 -2.37 -2.47 -2.33
CA VAL A 59 -3.77 -2.07 -2.16
C VAL A 59 -4.65 -3.31 -2.01
N MET A 60 -5.56 -3.28 -1.04
CA MET A 60 -6.49 -4.38 -0.74
C MET A 60 -5.83 -5.69 -0.31
N GLY A 61 -4.51 -5.71 -0.08
CA GLY A 61 -3.76 -6.89 0.34
C GLY A 61 -3.76 -7.17 1.85
N SER A 62 -4.53 -6.40 2.63
CA SER A 62 -4.77 -6.61 4.05
C SER A 62 -6.25 -6.85 4.31
N VAL A 63 -6.57 -7.69 5.29
CA VAL A 63 -7.93 -7.83 5.84
C VAL A 63 -8.28 -6.55 6.60
N LEU A 64 -9.52 -6.07 6.46
CA LEU A 64 -10.09 -5.01 7.30
C LEU A 64 -11.28 -5.58 8.06
N ARG A 65 -11.38 -5.22 9.34
CA ARG A 65 -12.42 -5.71 10.25
C ARG A 65 -12.83 -4.62 11.23
N HIS A 66 -14.04 -4.71 11.73
CA HIS A 66 -14.54 -3.88 12.81
C HIS A 66 -13.68 -4.06 14.07
N ALA A 67 -13.38 -2.96 14.76
CA ALA A 67 -12.50 -2.96 15.93
C ALA A 67 -13.15 -3.55 17.19
N ASP A 68 -14.47 -3.50 17.29
CA ASP A 68 -15.27 -3.85 18.47
C ASP A 68 -15.69 -5.33 18.50
N ASP A 69 -16.08 -5.90 17.36
CA ASP A 69 -16.57 -7.28 17.25
C ASP A 69 -15.71 -8.21 16.36
N GLU A 70 -14.64 -7.68 15.77
CA GLU A 70 -13.73 -8.36 14.84
C GLU A 70 -14.38 -8.89 13.54
N GLN A 71 -15.59 -8.46 13.19
CA GLN A 71 -16.26 -8.83 11.94
C GLN A 71 -15.45 -8.36 10.74
N VAL A 72 -15.19 -9.27 9.79
CA VAL A 72 -14.39 -8.99 8.59
C VAL A 72 -15.25 -8.30 7.53
N VAL A 73 -14.97 -7.02 7.28
CA VAL A 73 -15.63 -6.22 6.22
C VAL A 73 -14.94 -6.44 4.86
N TRP A 74 -13.61 -6.52 4.86
CA TRP A 74 -12.82 -6.80 3.65
C TRP A 74 -11.88 -7.98 3.86
N GLY A 75 -11.96 -8.98 2.97
CA GLY A 75 -11.08 -10.15 2.95
C GLY A 75 -11.80 -11.51 3.05
N ALA A 76 -13.08 -11.51 3.39
CA ALA A 76 -13.96 -12.69 3.40
C ALA A 76 -15.10 -12.49 2.39
N VAL A 77 -14.77 -12.49 1.10
CA VAL A 77 -15.58 -11.83 0.07
C VAL A 77 -16.96 -12.48 -0.18
N TRP A 78 -17.20 -13.72 0.27
CA TRP A 78 -18.43 -14.48 0.01
C TRP A 78 -19.16 -15.00 1.24
N ASP A 79 -18.58 -14.82 2.43
CA ASP A 79 -19.22 -15.15 3.72
C ASP A 79 -19.67 -13.85 4.39
N ARG A 80 -20.38 -13.01 3.62
CA ARG A 80 -20.92 -11.73 4.09
C ARG A 80 -22.44 -11.83 4.17
N ASP A 81 -22.97 -11.54 5.35
CA ASP A 81 -24.41 -11.30 5.55
C ASP A 81 -24.78 -9.83 5.22
N GLU A 82 -23.78 -8.96 5.01
CA GLU A 82 -23.91 -7.53 4.72
C GLU A 82 -24.49 -7.25 3.32
N SER A 83 -25.35 -6.24 3.26
CA SER A 83 -25.85 -5.64 2.02
C SER A 83 -24.82 -4.71 1.36
N ASP A 84 -25.01 -4.40 0.07
CA ASP A 84 -24.13 -3.47 -0.66
C ASP A 84 -24.10 -2.06 -0.01
N GLU A 85 -25.20 -1.62 0.61
CA GLU A 85 -25.26 -0.34 1.34
C GLU A 85 -24.47 -0.37 2.65
N GLU A 86 -24.49 -1.49 3.38
CA GLU A 86 -23.71 -1.67 4.61
C GLU A 86 -22.22 -1.70 4.27
N LEU A 87 -21.82 -2.50 3.26
CA LEU A 87 -20.45 -2.52 2.76
C LEU A 87 -19.99 -1.13 2.28
N LEU A 88 -20.89 -0.35 1.67
CA LEU A 88 -20.61 1.02 1.29
C LEU A 88 -20.25 1.90 2.49
N ARG A 89 -21.07 1.86 3.54
CA ARG A 89 -20.86 2.65 4.76
C ARG A 89 -19.62 2.22 5.52
N ASP A 90 -19.41 0.92 5.67
CA ASP A 90 -18.32 0.38 6.48
C ASP A 90 -16.96 0.59 5.82
N LEU A 91 -16.88 0.43 4.49
CA LEU A 91 -15.60 0.50 3.79
C LEU A 91 -15.19 1.94 3.45
N ALA A 92 -16.11 2.88 3.28
CA ALA A 92 -15.79 4.26 2.96
C ALA A 92 -15.17 5.00 4.15
N LEU A 93 -14.11 5.78 3.92
CA LEU A 93 -13.64 6.73 4.91
C LEU A 93 -14.59 7.94 5.02
N PRO A 94 -14.63 8.62 6.17
CA PRO A 94 -15.46 9.81 6.34
C PRO A 94 -15.15 10.89 5.30
N TYR A 95 -16.19 11.45 4.69
CA TYR A 95 -16.07 12.62 3.83
C TYR A 95 -15.78 13.87 4.66
N ASP A 96 -14.97 14.76 4.07
CA ASP A 96 -14.53 16.01 4.69
C ASP A 96 -14.12 15.89 6.19
N PRO A 97 -13.15 15.02 6.52
CA PRO A 97 -12.79 14.76 7.90
C PRO A 97 -12.20 16.01 8.54
N GLN A 98 -12.58 16.27 9.79
CA GLN A 98 -12.02 17.35 10.59
C GLN A 98 -10.62 16.96 11.10
N GLY A 99 -9.69 17.90 11.09
CA GLY A 99 -8.31 17.64 11.52
C GLY A 99 -7.44 16.96 10.46
N PRO A 100 -6.20 16.58 10.78
CA PRO A 100 -5.21 16.09 9.80
C PRO A 100 -5.58 14.79 9.08
N LEU A 101 -5.23 14.66 7.80
CA LEU A 101 -5.45 13.42 7.01
C LEU A 101 -4.70 12.23 7.59
N ALA A 102 -3.55 12.47 8.21
CA ALA A 102 -2.74 11.44 8.86
C ALA A 102 -3.35 10.89 10.17
N SER A 103 -4.48 11.45 10.61
CA SER A 103 -5.20 11.05 11.82
C SER A 103 -6.70 10.83 11.57
N ILE A 104 -7.07 10.48 10.33
CA ILE A 104 -8.44 10.03 10.06
C ILE A 104 -8.64 8.73 10.84
N GLU A 105 -9.70 8.68 11.63
CA GLU A 105 -10.14 7.52 12.39
C GLU A 105 -11.48 7.03 11.83
N ASP A 106 -11.67 5.73 11.82
CA ASP A 106 -12.93 5.05 11.53
C ASP A 106 -13.04 3.75 12.35
N GLU A 107 -14.08 2.95 12.09
CA GLU A 107 -14.39 1.74 12.87
C GLU A 107 -13.54 0.52 12.46
N LEU A 108 -12.85 0.60 11.32
CA LEU A 108 -12.08 -0.53 10.81
C LEU A 108 -10.62 -0.49 11.26
N VAL A 109 -10.11 -1.68 11.58
CA VAL A 109 -8.70 -1.89 11.88
C VAL A 109 -8.11 -2.99 11.00
N PRO A 110 -6.79 -2.94 10.71
CA PRO A 110 -6.14 -3.98 9.93
C PRO A 110 -6.14 -5.33 10.66
N GLY A 111 -6.74 -6.35 10.04
CA GLY A 111 -6.85 -7.73 10.55
C GLY A 111 -5.73 -8.68 10.10
N GLY A 112 -4.65 -8.17 9.48
CA GLY A 112 -3.53 -8.94 8.93
C GLY A 112 -3.47 -8.96 7.40
N GLN A 113 -2.60 -9.79 6.82
CA GLN A 113 -2.47 -9.91 5.36
C GLN A 113 -3.54 -10.81 4.74
N LEU A 114 -4.07 -10.39 3.59
CA LEU A 114 -5.09 -11.12 2.85
C LEU A 114 -4.46 -12.24 2.02
N LEU A 115 -4.14 -13.37 2.65
CA LEU A 115 -3.40 -14.45 1.98
C LEU A 115 -4.32 -15.43 1.25
N LEU A 116 -5.57 -15.55 1.68
CA LEU A 116 -6.60 -16.42 1.11
C LEU A 116 -7.89 -15.64 0.96
N VAL A 117 -8.57 -15.78 -0.17
CA VAL A 117 -9.98 -15.40 -0.34
C VAL A 117 -10.77 -16.71 -0.39
N GLU A 118 -11.54 -16.98 0.65
CA GLU A 118 -12.47 -18.10 0.60
C GLU A 118 -13.67 -17.71 -0.29
N LEU A 119 -13.85 -18.40 -1.42
CA LEU A 119 -15.04 -18.28 -2.26
C LEU A 119 -15.97 -19.45 -1.91
N ASP A 120 -17.06 -19.21 -1.19
CA ASP A 120 -18.08 -20.25 -1.05
C ASP A 120 -19.03 -20.19 -2.25
N ILE A 121 -18.89 -21.13 -3.18
CA ILE A 121 -19.87 -21.33 -4.25
C ILE A 121 -20.78 -22.47 -3.84
N ARG A 122 -22.10 -22.33 -4.07
CA ARG A 122 -23.21 -23.21 -3.63
C ARG A 122 -23.07 -24.73 -3.86
N ILE A 123 -21.99 -25.18 -4.49
CA ILE A 123 -21.68 -26.56 -4.88
C ILE A 123 -20.35 -27.05 -4.29
N ALA A 124 -19.44 -26.17 -3.82
CA ALA A 124 -18.20 -26.45 -3.09
C ALA A 124 -17.53 -25.14 -2.61
N ALA A 125 -16.95 -25.10 -1.41
CA ALA A 125 -16.05 -24.02 -1.05
C ALA A 125 -14.78 -24.06 -1.93
N VAL A 126 -14.57 -23.05 -2.76
CA VAL A 126 -13.36 -22.84 -3.58
C VAL A 126 -12.52 -21.78 -2.91
N ARG A 127 -11.37 -22.17 -2.35
CA ARG A 127 -10.37 -21.20 -1.90
C ARG A 127 -9.67 -20.61 -3.12
N ALA A 128 -9.90 -19.34 -3.42
CA ALA A 128 -9.05 -18.59 -4.32
C ALA A 128 -7.94 -17.91 -3.52
N ARG A 129 -6.73 -17.87 -4.06
CA ARG A 129 -5.63 -17.20 -3.38
C ARG A 129 -5.79 -15.69 -3.61
N GLY A 130 -5.95 -14.92 -2.54
CA GLY A 130 -6.09 -13.46 -2.60
C GLY A 130 -4.77 -12.76 -2.93
N TYR A 131 -3.67 -13.32 -2.42
CA TYR A 131 -2.29 -12.91 -2.70
C TYR A 131 -1.45 -14.16 -3.02
N PRO A 132 -1.64 -14.79 -4.17
CA PRO A 132 -0.82 -15.93 -4.57
C PRO A 132 0.57 -15.42 -4.94
N GLY A 133 1.57 -15.62 -4.09
CA GLY A 133 2.91 -15.61 -4.65
C GLY A 133 4.14 -15.48 -3.77
N VAL A 134 4.55 -14.29 -3.31
CA VAL A 134 5.91 -14.16 -2.73
C VAL A 134 5.88 -14.61 -1.28
N PHE A 135 4.91 -14.11 -0.51
CA PHE A 135 4.79 -14.46 0.89
C PHE A 135 4.45 -15.94 1.05
N GLU A 136 3.46 -16.46 0.31
CA GLU A 136 3.15 -17.89 0.29
C GLU A 136 4.31 -18.71 -0.28
N GLY A 137 4.98 -18.29 -1.36
CA GLY A 137 6.10 -19.02 -1.94
C GLY A 137 7.33 -19.09 -1.01
N ILE A 138 7.66 -18.00 -0.33
CA ILE A 138 8.74 -17.95 0.67
C ILE A 138 8.33 -18.69 1.95
N VAL A 139 7.12 -18.46 2.47
CA VAL A 139 6.57 -19.16 3.66
C VAL A 139 6.38 -20.66 3.38
N GLN A 140 5.99 -21.07 2.18
CA GLN A 140 5.86 -22.46 1.76
C GLN A 140 7.24 -23.08 1.56
N ALA A 141 8.17 -22.44 0.85
CA ALA A 141 9.53 -22.94 0.70
C ALA A 141 10.22 -23.12 2.07
N LEU A 142 10.03 -22.18 3.00
CA LEU A 142 10.60 -22.25 4.35
C LEU A 142 9.80 -23.17 5.28
N GLY A 143 8.48 -23.22 5.17
CA GLY A 143 7.60 -24.12 5.92
C GLY A 143 7.76 -25.59 5.51
N ASP A 144 7.98 -25.87 4.22
CA ASP A 144 8.34 -27.20 3.73
C ASP A 144 9.78 -27.60 4.08
N ALA A 145 10.65 -26.62 4.33
CA ALA A 145 11.94 -26.81 5.01
C ALA A 145 11.81 -26.86 6.56
N GLY A 146 10.60 -26.74 7.12
CA GLY A 146 10.27 -26.81 8.55
C GLY A 146 10.61 -25.56 9.39
N ALA A 147 10.97 -24.45 8.74
CA ALA A 147 11.41 -23.20 9.37
C ALA A 147 10.31 -22.17 9.66
N HIS A 148 9.06 -22.50 9.36
CA HIS A 148 7.90 -21.64 9.57
C HIS A 148 6.64 -22.50 9.76
N ASP A 149 5.63 -22.00 10.48
CA ASP A 149 4.31 -22.63 10.47
C ASP A 149 3.67 -22.44 9.08
N ARG A 150 3.06 -23.50 8.53
CA ARG A 150 2.47 -23.51 7.18
C ARG A 150 1.20 -22.67 7.04
N ARG A 151 0.78 -22.02 8.13
CA ARG A 151 -0.43 -21.20 8.20
C ARG A 151 -0.03 -19.76 8.53
N PRO A 152 0.06 -18.89 7.53
CA PRO A 152 0.34 -17.50 7.81
C PRO A 152 -0.90 -16.86 8.46
N ARG A 153 -0.78 -16.51 9.74
CA ARG A 153 -1.77 -15.70 10.45
C ARG A 153 -1.34 -14.24 10.40
N ALA A 154 -2.31 -13.33 10.56
CA ALA A 154 -2.02 -11.97 10.97
C ALA A 154 -1.08 -12.02 12.17
N ILE A 155 0.08 -11.38 12.08
CA ILE A 155 1.00 -11.35 13.22
C ILE A 155 0.42 -10.36 14.22
N SER A 156 -0.04 -10.87 15.36
CA SER A 156 -0.40 -10.03 16.48
C SER A 156 0.87 -9.53 17.20
N LYS A 157 0.71 -8.49 18.02
CA LYS A 157 1.79 -8.02 18.90
C LYS A 157 2.29 -9.14 19.81
N GLU A 158 1.40 -10.03 20.25
CA GLU A 158 1.73 -11.21 21.06
C GLU A 158 2.58 -12.23 20.26
N ASP A 159 2.31 -12.44 18.97
CA ASP A 159 3.13 -13.33 18.12
C ASP A 159 4.55 -12.80 17.90
N LEU A 160 4.75 -11.48 17.92
CA LEU A 160 6.06 -10.84 17.91
C LEU A 160 6.78 -10.98 19.26
N GLU A 161 6.06 -10.82 20.37
CA GLU A 161 6.59 -10.96 21.73
C GLU A 161 6.95 -12.41 22.08
N GLU A 162 6.32 -13.40 21.44
CA GLU A 162 6.60 -14.82 21.63
C GLU A 162 7.66 -15.39 20.65
N GLY A 163 8.23 -14.55 19.77
CA GLY A 163 9.40 -14.89 18.94
C GLY A 163 9.15 -15.96 17.87
N ARG A 164 7.90 -16.13 17.41
CA ARG A 164 7.51 -17.34 16.66
C ARG A 164 7.69 -17.30 15.15
N ASN A 165 7.94 -16.16 14.50
CA ASN A 165 8.05 -16.13 13.03
C ASN A 165 9.16 -15.18 12.49
N PRO A 166 10.10 -15.69 11.68
CA PRO A 166 11.12 -14.86 11.02
C PRO A 166 10.59 -14.07 9.82
N ILE A 167 9.36 -14.34 9.39
CA ILE A 167 8.67 -13.63 8.32
C ILE A 167 7.41 -13.01 8.90
N ILE A 168 7.30 -11.70 8.77
CA ILE A 168 6.29 -10.88 9.42
C ILE A 168 5.41 -10.25 8.36
N GLY A 169 4.11 -10.52 8.42
CA GLY A 169 3.15 -9.88 7.57
C GLY A 169 2.69 -8.54 8.16
N PHE A 170 3.02 -7.42 7.52
CA PHE A 170 2.50 -6.11 7.92
C PHE A 170 1.15 -5.83 7.25
N GLY A 171 0.07 -6.18 7.93
CA GLY A 171 -1.28 -5.75 7.55
C GLY A 171 -1.50 -4.29 7.92
N TYR A 172 -1.96 -3.50 6.96
CA TYR A 172 -2.25 -2.08 7.12
C TYR A 172 -3.55 -1.67 6.43
N ASP A 173 -4.08 -0.52 6.84
CA ASP A 173 -5.25 0.04 6.19
C ASP A 173 -4.84 0.69 4.88
N TRP A 174 -5.15 0.00 3.80
CA TRP A 174 -4.80 0.42 2.46
C TRP A 174 -5.65 1.59 1.94
N ARG A 175 -6.67 2.05 2.68
CA ARG A 175 -7.48 3.24 2.35
C ARG A 175 -6.84 4.53 2.86
N HIS A 176 -6.07 4.44 3.95
CA HIS A 176 -5.50 5.59 4.67
C HIS A 176 -4.26 6.18 3.98
N ASP A 177 -3.80 7.33 4.50
CA ASP A 177 -2.56 7.97 4.09
C ASP A 177 -1.35 7.04 4.32
N LEU A 178 -0.65 6.67 3.24
CA LEU A 178 0.55 5.83 3.30
C LEU A 178 1.66 6.47 4.16
N SER A 179 1.72 7.80 4.26
CA SER A 179 2.69 8.48 5.11
C SER A 179 2.40 8.28 6.60
N ALA A 180 1.13 8.13 6.97
CA ALA A 180 0.70 7.89 8.35
C ALA A 180 0.95 6.43 8.75
N GLU A 181 0.72 5.48 7.84
CA GLU A 181 1.01 4.06 8.07
C GLU A 181 2.51 3.77 8.28
N ALA A 182 3.40 4.70 7.92
CA ALA A 182 4.84 4.60 8.22
C ALA A 182 5.12 4.51 9.73
N ARG A 183 4.26 5.10 10.58
CA ARG A 183 4.36 4.96 12.04
C ARG A 183 4.09 3.52 12.49
N ARG A 184 3.00 2.91 12.01
CA ARG A 184 2.67 1.51 12.32
C ARG A 184 3.73 0.55 11.78
N LEU A 185 4.24 0.81 10.57
CA LEU A 185 5.36 0.04 10.01
C LEU A 185 6.61 0.15 10.90
N HIS A 186 6.91 1.35 11.41
CA HIS A 186 8.05 1.56 12.30
C HIS A 186 7.96 0.75 13.58
N GLU A 187 6.77 0.64 14.20
CA GLU A 187 6.55 -0.17 15.40
C GLU A 187 6.87 -1.64 15.15
N VAL A 188 6.41 -2.19 14.01
CA VAL A 188 6.72 -3.57 13.61
C VAL A 188 8.21 -3.75 13.30
N VAL A 189 8.83 -2.78 12.63
CA VAL A 189 10.29 -2.79 12.37
C VAL A 189 11.08 -2.76 13.66
N LEU A 190 10.69 -1.94 14.64
CA LEU A 190 11.34 -1.85 15.96
C LEU A 190 11.20 -3.16 16.73
N ALA A 191 10.00 -3.75 16.77
CA ALA A 191 9.78 -5.02 17.44
C ALA A 191 10.62 -6.14 16.82
N ALA A 192 10.58 -6.28 15.48
CA ALA A 192 11.36 -7.25 14.74
C ALA A 192 12.89 -7.03 14.92
N SER A 193 13.30 -5.76 14.96
CA SER A 193 14.69 -5.34 15.18
C SER A 193 15.23 -5.78 16.54
N ARG A 194 14.45 -5.57 17.62
CA ARG A 194 14.79 -6.00 18.98
C ARG A 194 14.87 -7.53 19.09
N ALA A 195 13.86 -8.23 18.58
CA ALA A 195 13.86 -9.70 18.59
C ALA A 195 15.07 -10.28 17.84
N ARG A 196 15.45 -9.66 16.71
CA ARG A 196 16.64 -10.06 15.95
C ARG A 196 17.93 -9.80 16.71
N GLU A 197 18.03 -8.67 17.40
CA GLU A 197 19.19 -8.29 18.20
C GLU A 197 19.40 -9.26 19.36
N GLU A 198 18.34 -9.63 20.08
CA GLU A 198 18.39 -10.62 21.15
C GLU A 198 18.84 -12.00 20.65
N ALA A 199 18.34 -12.42 19.48
CA ALA A 199 18.67 -13.72 18.91
C ALA A 199 20.08 -13.79 18.31
N THR A 200 20.58 -12.69 17.73
CA THR A 200 21.77 -12.73 16.84
C THR A 200 22.84 -11.67 17.10
N GLY A 201 22.58 -10.71 17.99
CA GLY A 201 23.43 -9.54 18.20
C GLY A 201 23.39 -8.52 17.05
N THR A 202 22.44 -8.65 16.12
CA THR A 202 22.28 -7.73 14.99
C THR A 202 20.84 -7.24 14.90
N ARG A 203 20.63 -5.93 14.75
CA ARG A 203 19.30 -5.32 14.88
C ARG A 203 18.59 -4.99 13.57
N ARG A 204 19.24 -5.02 12.41
CA ARG A 204 18.60 -4.58 11.15
C ARG A 204 17.71 -5.66 10.53
N VAL A 205 16.56 -5.29 9.99
CA VAL A 205 15.59 -6.22 9.38
C VAL A 205 15.56 -6.06 7.86
N ASP A 206 14.90 -6.96 7.14
CA ASP A 206 14.64 -6.79 5.71
C ASP A 206 13.17 -6.43 5.46
N LEU A 207 12.93 -5.57 4.46
CA LEU A 207 11.59 -5.18 4.02
C LEU A 207 11.34 -5.70 2.60
N VAL A 208 10.13 -6.19 2.36
CA VAL A 208 9.64 -6.53 1.03
C VAL A 208 8.32 -5.82 0.82
N GLY A 209 8.30 -4.83 -0.07
CA GLY A 209 7.07 -4.12 -0.46
C GLY A 209 6.53 -4.65 -1.77
N HIS A 210 5.22 -4.79 -1.91
CA HIS A 210 4.57 -5.09 -3.18
C HIS A 210 3.60 -3.98 -3.58
N SER A 211 3.61 -3.59 -4.86
CA SER A 211 2.67 -2.60 -5.41
C SER A 211 2.64 -1.32 -4.57
N MET A 212 1.46 -0.86 -4.13
CA MET A 212 1.29 0.28 -3.23
C MET A 212 2.11 0.16 -1.92
N GLY A 213 2.30 -1.05 -1.38
CA GLY A 213 3.14 -1.28 -0.20
C GLY A 213 4.59 -0.88 -0.42
N SER A 214 5.08 -0.93 -1.66
CA SER A 214 6.40 -0.41 -2.02
C SER A 214 6.50 1.10 -1.81
N GLN A 215 5.41 1.86 -2.00
CA GLN A 215 5.40 3.30 -1.79
C GLN A 215 5.47 3.65 -0.30
N LEU A 216 4.76 2.88 0.55
CA LEU A 216 4.89 2.96 2.00
C LEU A 216 6.32 2.63 2.45
N VAL A 217 6.91 1.53 1.96
CA VAL A 217 8.30 1.17 2.26
C VAL A 217 9.26 2.29 1.84
N ARG A 218 9.11 2.84 0.63
CA ARG A 218 9.95 3.95 0.15
C ARG A 218 9.81 5.19 1.03
N TYR A 219 8.59 5.55 1.42
CA TYR A 219 8.35 6.69 2.29
C TYR A 219 9.02 6.47 3.65
N TYR A 220 8.76 5.33 4.29
CA TYR A 220 9.34 4.97 5.58
C TYR A 220 10.88 4.98 5.54
N LEU A 221 11.50 4.39 4.53
CA LEU A 221 12.96 4.38 4.40
C LEU A 221 13.54 5.79 4.39
N ARG A 222 12.88 6.74 3.71
CA ARG A 222 13.33 8.12 3.51
C ARG A 222 13.05 9.04 4.70
N TYR A 223 11.91 8.87 5.36
CA TYR A 223 11.36 9.84 6.32
C TYR A 223 11.07 9.25 7.71
N GLY A 224 11.28 7.96 7.91
CA GLY A 224 11.03 7.29 9.19
C GLY A 224 9.53 7.22 9.53
N PRO A 225 9.16 7.27 10.83
CA PRO A 225 7.77 7.17 11.29
C PRO A 225 6.97 8.48 11.16
N THR A 226 7.55 9.54 10.61
CA THR A 226 6.95 10.88 10.60
C THR A 226 5.94 11.00 9.44
N PRO A 227 4.64 11.22 9.73
CA PRO A 227 3.66 11.46 8.67
C PRO A 227 3.99 12.72 7.88
N LEU A 228 3.57 12.76 6.62
CA LEU A 228 3.79 13.88 5.74
C LEU A 228 2.90 15.05 6.20
N PRO A 229 3.45 16.23 6.52
CA PRO A 229 2.63 17.39 6.82
C PRO A 229 1.82 17.78 5.60
N GLU A 230 0.55 18.15 5.75
CA GLU A 230 -0.30 18.61 4.62
C GLU A 230 0.16 19.95 4.05
N GLU A 231 0.76 20.80 4.89
CA GLU A 231 1.13 22.18 4.55
C GLU A 231 2.60 22.49 4.87
N GLY A 232 3.10 23.61 4.33
CA GLY A 232 4.45 24.12 4.59
C GLY A 232 5.55 23.47 3.73
N PRO A 233 6.83 23.55 4.11
CA PRO A 233 7.91 22.92 3.35
C PRO A 233 7.90 21.39 3.53
N LEU A 234 8.30 20.66 2.49
CA LEU A 234 8.50 19.21 2.58
C LEU A 234 9.62 18.88 3.58
N PRO A 235 9.48 17.81 4.39
CA PRO A 235 10.55 17.37 5.29
C PRO A 235 11.81 17.01 4.51
N PRO A 236 13.02 17.23 5.06
CA PRO A 236 14.26 16.78 4.42
C PRO A 236 14.29 15.24 4.33
N VAL A 237 14.90 14.71 3.27
CA VAL A 237 15.16 13.26 3.17
C VAL A 237 16.28 12.91 4.15
N THR A 238 15.97 12.16 5.20
CA THR A 238 16.90 11.82 6.30
C THR A 238 17.42 10.39 6.23
N TRP A 239 16.74 9.52 5.49
CA TRP A 239 16.95 8.07 5.50
C TRP A 239 16.80 7.45 6.89
N GLU A 240 15.94 8.02 7.73
CA GLU A 240 15.78 7.59 9.11
C GLU A 240 15.33 6.12 9.21
N GLY A 241 14.32 5.71 8.44
CA GLY A 241 13.84 4.33 8.44
C GLY A 241 14.91 3.33 7.99
N ALA A 242 15.83 3.74 7.10
CA ALA A 242 16.92 2.90 6.62
C ALA A 242 17.92 2.50 7.73
N ARG A 243 17.95 3.18 8.88
CA ARG A 243 18.85 2.85 10.00
C ARG A 243 18.58 1.48 10.63
N LEU A 244 17.34 1.01 10.54
CA LEU A 244 16.89 -0.29 11.04
C LEU A 244 16.70 -1.31 9.93
N VAL A 245 16.96 -0.95 8.67
CA VAL A 245 16.75 -1.82 7.52
C VAL A 245 18.09 -2.20 6.92
N ARG A 246 18.25 -3.49 6.65
CA ARG A 246 19.42 -4.08 5.98
C ARG A 246 19.15 -4.14 4.48
N ARG A 247 18.03 -4.76 4.07
CA ARG A 247 17.61 -4.77 2.66
C ARG A 247 16.18 -4.34 2.49
N ALA A 248 15.88 -3.68 1.38
CA ALA A 248 14.53 -3.41 0.92
C ALA A 248 14.37 -3.90 -0.53
N ILE A 249 13.37 -4.76 -0.76
CA ILE A 249 13.05 -5.31 -2.08
C ILE A 249 11.65 -4.80 -2.45
N LEU A 250 11.54 -4.04 -3.54
CA LEU A 250 10.27 -3.52 -4.03
C LEU A 250 9.79 -4.34 -5.22
N LEU A 251 8.56 -4.84 -5.17
CA LEU A 251 7.97 -5.71 -6.20
C LEU A 251 6.84 -4.96 -6.91
N GLY A 252 6.95 -4.80 -8.22
CA GLY A 252 5.99 -4.06 -9.03
C GLY A 252 5.66 -2.66 -8.47
N PRO A 253 6.65 -1.84 -8.07
CA PRO A 253 6.35 -0.57 -7.41
C PRO A 253 5.80 0.46 -8.40
N PRO A 254 4.63 1.10 -8.14
CA PRO A 254 4.12 2.19 -8.97
C PRO A 254 4.90 3.50 -8.66
N ASN A 255 6.21 3.54 -8.93
CA ASN A 255 7.06 4.65 -8.46
C ASN A 255 6.67 5.98 -9.10
N ARG A 256 6.12 6.00 -10.32
CA ARG A 256 5.53 7.19 -10.99
C ARG A 256 3.99 7.24 -10.94
N GLY A 257 3.35 6.28 -10.27
CA GLY A 257 1.88 6.16 -10.27
C GLY A 257 1.34 5.67 -11.61
N GLU A 258 0.05 5.36 -11.68
CA GLU A 258 -0.56 4.75 -12.86
C GLU A 258 -1.81 5.50 -13.31
N ALA A 259 -2.01 5.63 -14.63
CA ALA A 259 -3.20 6.25 -15.21
C ALA A 259 -4.50 5.55 -14.78
N GLN A 260 -4.44 4.26 -14.44
CA GLN A 260 -5.57 3.50 -13.93
C GLN A 260 -6.13 4.06 -12.61
N ALA A 261 -5.31 4.71 -11.78
CA ALA A 261 -5.79 5.33 -10.55
C ALA A 261 -6.77 6.49 -10.84
N VAL A 262 -6.62 7.20 -11.96
CA VAL A 262 -7.58 8.22 -12.40
C VAL A 262 -8.90 7.57 -12.79
N GLN A 263 -8.86 6.51 -13.59
CA GLN A 263 -10.07 5.78 -13.98
C GLN A 263 -10.81 5.24 -12.75
N VAL A 264 -10.10 4.64 -11.80
CA VAL A 264 -10.71 4.11 -10.56
C VAL A 264 -11.41 5.20 -9.76
N LEU A 265 -10.79 6.36 -9.57
CA LEU A 265 -11.41 7.48 -8.86
C LEU A 265 -12.58 8.09 -9.64
N ALA A 266 -12.56 8.02 -10.98
CA ALA A 266 -13.59 8.59 -11.84
C ALA A 266 -14.81 7.67 -12.03
N GLU A 267 -14.61 6.36 -12.06
CA GLU A 267 -15.62 5.37 -12.46
C GLU A 267 -15.95 4.36 -11.35
N GLY A 268 -15.16 4.31 -10.27
CA GLY A 268 -15.19 3.20 -9.33
C GLY A 268 -14.39 2.00 -9.84
N VAL A 269 -14.53 0.84 -9.19
CA VAL A 269 -13.77 -0.36 -9.56
C VAL A 269 -14.54 -1.66 -9.36
N SER A 270 -14.41 -2.56 -10.33
CA SER A 270 -14.83 -3.95 -10.20
C SER A 270 -13.60 -4.84 -10.12
N VAL A 271 -13.23 -5.28 -8.91
CA VAL A 271 -12.01 -6.07 -8.65
C VAL A 271 -12.03 -7.42 -9.37
N ASN A 272 -13.21 -8.01 -9.53
CA ASN A 272 -13.45 -9.22 -10.32
C ASN A 272 -14.94 -9.22 -10.74
N PRO A 273 -15.31 -9.76 -11.92
CA PRO A 273 -16.70 -9.83 -12.39
C PRO A 273 -17.70 -10.53 -11.45
N MET A 274 -17.20 -11.34 -10.53
CA MET A 274 -18.01 -12.01 -9.51
C MET A 274 -18.17 -11.17 -8.23
N LEU A 275 -17.36 -10.14 -8.02
CA LEU A 275 -17.43 -9.28 -6.83
C LEU A 275 -18.31 -8.05 -7.08
N PRO A 276 -18.89 -7.45 -6.02
CA PRO A 276 -19.59 -6.18 -6.14
C PRO A 276 -18.71 -5.12 -6.79
N HIS A 277 -19.35 -4.23 -7.54
CA HIS A 277 -18.72 -3.01 -8.01
C HIS A 277 -18.58 -2.03 -6.84
N TYR A 278 -17.37 -1.51 -6.62
CA TYR A 278 -17.10 -0.48 -5.64
C TYR A 278 -17.32 0.89 -6.27
N PRO A 279 -18.35 1.66 -5.86
CA PRO A 279 -18.74 2.88 -6.53
C PRO A 279 -17.69 3.99 -6.35
N ALA A 280 -17.67 4.94 -7.28
CA ALA A 280 -16.72 6.05 -7.23
C ALA A 280 -16.84 6.87 -5.94
N ALA A 281 -18.06 7.07 -5.42
CA ALA A 281 -18.29 7.72 -4.12
C ALA A 281 -17.57 7.02 -2.95
N MET A 282 -17.35 5.71 -3.01
CA MET A 282 -16.54 5.01 -2.02
C MET A 282 -15.06 5.23 -2.30
N THR A 283 -14.60 4.92 -3.51
CA THR A 283 -13.15 4.95 -3.82
C THR A 283 -12.55 6.35 -3.66
N ALA A 284 -13.34 7.40 -3.87
CA ALA A 284 -12.92 8.78 -3.71
C ALA A 284 -12.70 9.19 -2.26
N SER A 285 -13.15 8.41 -1.27
CA SER A 285 -12.83 8.68 0.14
C SER A 285 -11.47 8.10 0.56
N PHE A 286 -10.83 7.26 -0.26
CA PHE A 286 -9.54 6.64 0.09
C PHE A 286 -8.37 7.59 -0.20
N VAL A 287 -7.63 7.98 0.84
CA VAL A 287 -6.47 8.89 0.72
C VAL A 287 -5.40 8.30 -0.20
N SER A 288 -5.14 7.00 -0.08
CA SER A 288 -4.10 6.30 -0.83
C SER A 288 -4.32 6.31 -2.35
N GLY A 289 -5.58 6.36 -2.81
CA GLY A 289 -5.92 6.43 -4.24
C GLY A 289 -5.31 7.66 -4.91
N TYR A 290 -5.34 8.81 -4.23
CA TYR A 290 -4.75 10.07 -4.70
C TYR A 290 -3.22 10.03 -4.71
N GLN A 291 -2.60 9.24 -3.82
CA GLN A 291 -1.15 9.05 -3.75
C GLN A 291 -0.61 8.14 -4.86
N LEU A 292 -1.48 7.34 -5.49
CA LEU A 292 -1.17 6.46 -6.60
C LEU A 292 -1.41 7.07 -8.00
N LEU A 293 -1.99 8.27 -8.06
CA LEU A 293 -2.17 9.00 -9.31
C LEU A 293 -0.84 9.11 -10.10
N PRO A 294 -0.90 9.16 -11.45
CA PRO A 294 0.29 9.45 -12.23
C PRO A 294 0.76 10.89 -11.97
N ARG A 295 2.00 11.22 -12.36
CA ARG A 295 2.46 12.60 -12.23
C ARG A 295 1.82 13.49 -13.29
N PRO A 296 1.50 14.74 -12.95
CA PRO A 296 0.95 15.68 -13.91
C PRO A 296 2.03 16.05 -14.95
N GLY A 297 1.62 16.24 -16.21
CA GLY A 297 2.53 16.65 -17.29
C GLY A 297 3.45 15.54 -17.80
N GLU A 298 3.13 14.27 -17.53
CA GLU A 298 3.90 13.12 -18.01
C GLU A 298 3.28 12.43 -19.23
N GLY A 299 2.22 12.97 -19.83
CA GLY A 299 1.51 12.34 -20.94
C GLY A 299 0.78 11.05 -20.55
N ARG A 300 0.49 10.85 -19.26
CA ARG A 300 -0.24 9.67 -18.75
C ARG A 300 -1.75 9.83 -18.83
N VAL A 301 -2.21 11.08 -18.80
CA VAL A 301 -3.61 11.46 -18.94
C VAL A 301 -3.63 12.64 -19.88
N VAL A 302 -4.17 12.43 -21.07
CA VAL A 302 -4.14 13.41 -22.16
C VAL A 302 -5.53 13.58 -22.74
N TYR A 303 -5.81 14.71 -23.35
CA TYR A 303 -6.95 14.85 -24.24
C TYR A 303 -6.69 14.07 -25.54
N GLU A 304 -7.74 13.79 -26.31
CA GLU A 304 -7.63 13.10 -27.63
C GLU A 304 -6.67 13.80 -28.63
N ASP A 305 -6.36 15.09 -28.42
CA ASP A 305 -5.39 15.86 -29.21
C ASP A 305 -3.94 15.72 -28.70
N GLY A 306 -3.73 14.99 -27.60
CA GLY A 306 -2.44 14.72 -26.97
C GLY A 306 -2.00 15.75 -25.92
N GLU A 307 -2.79 16.80 -25.64
CA GLU A 307 -2.47 17.75 -24.58
C GLU A 307 -2.67 17.14 -23.18
N ASP A 308 -1.76 17.41 -22.23
CA ASP A 308 -1.91 16.94 -20.85
C ASP A 308 -3.19 17.48 -20.18
N VAL A 309 -3.85 16.61 -19.42
CA VAL A 309 -5.01 16.94 -18.60
C VAL A 309 -4.54 17.29 -17.19
N ASP A 310 -4.99 18.41 -16.63
CA ASP A 310 -4.74 18.74 -15.22
C ASP A 310 -5.75 18.05 -14.30
N PHE A 311 -5.63 16.73 -14.18
CA PHE A 311 -6.49 15.90 -13.32
C PHE A 311 -6.24 16.12 -11.82
N PHE A 312 -5.39 17.07 -11.42
CA PHE A 312 -5.28 17.53 -10.03
C PHE A 312 -6.15 18.75 -9.73
N ASP A 313 -6.75 19.37 -10.74
CA ASP A 313 -7.75 20.43 -10.56
C ASP A 313 -9.13 19.81 -10.29
N VAL A 314 -9.61 19.93 -9.05
CA VAL A 314 -10.94 19.44 -8.65
C VAL A 314 -12.07 20.06 -9.50
N ALA A 315 -11.90 21.27 -10.01
CA ALA A 315 -12.91 21.91 -10.84
C ALA A 315 -13.10 21.16 -12.18
N LEU A 316 -12.06 20.47 -12.66
CA LEU A 316 -12.14 19.63 -13.83
C LEU A 316 -13.00 18.38 -13.58
N TRP A 317 -12.79 17.73 -12.43
CA TRP A 317 -13.59 16.57 -12.01
C TRP A 317 -15.07 16.93 -11.91
N GLU A 318 -15.39 18.06 -11.29
CA GLU A 318 -16.76 18.55 -11.21
C GLU A 318 -17.34 18.89 -12.59
N ARG A 319 -16.56 19.58 -13.44
CA ARG A 319 -16.99 19.94 -14.81
C ARG A 319 -17.37 18.73 -15.64
N TYR A 320 -16.57 17.66 -15.57
CA TYR A 320 -16.84 16.42 -16.32
C TYR A 320 -17.76 15.45 -15.59
N GLY A 321 -18.18 15.78 -14.35
CA GLY A 321 -18.98 14.88 -13.54
C GLY A 321 -18.26 13.57 -13.24
N TRP A 322 -16.93 13.59 -13.10
CA TRP A 322 -16.15 12.42 -12.74
C TRP A 322 -16.31 12.05 -11.28
N GLY A 323 -16.23 10.74 -11.01
CA GLY A 323 -16.18 10.20 -9.67
C GLY A 323 -17.41 10.57 -8.85
N PRO A 324 -17.25 11.06 -7.61
CA PRO A 324 -18.37 11.43 -6.75
C PRO A 324 -19.18 12.63 -7.28
N PHE A 325 -18.70 13.37 -8.30
CA PHE A 325 -19.49 14.45 -8.91
C PHE A 325 -20.55 13.93 -9.91
N HIS A 326 -20.46 12.67 -10.35
CA HIS A 326 -21.43 12.10 -11.26
C HIS A 326 -22.83 12.08 -10.62
N PRO A 327 -23.91 12.49 -11.32
CA PRO A 327 -25.26 12.52 -10.74
C PRO A 327 -25.74 11.19 -10.15
N GLU A 328 -25.33 10.05 -10.73
CA GLU A 328 -25.71 8.72 -10.23
C GLU A 328 -25.04 8.36 -8.91
N GLN A 329 -24.01 9.10 -8.47
CA GLN A 329 -23.38 8.89 -7.18
C GLN A 329 -24.14 9.57 -6.03
N ASP A 330 -25.18 10.38 -6.30
CA ASP A 330 -25.86 11.13 -5.25
C ASP A 330 -26.56 10.23 -4.22
N GLU A 331 -27.09 9.07 -4.63
CA GLU A 331 -27.65 8.07 -3.72
C GLU A 331 -26.58 7.49 -2.79
N ASN A 332 -25.40 7.13 -3.33
CA ASN A 332 -24.27 6.68 -2.54
C ASN A 332 -23.79 7.77 -1.57
N LEU A 333 -23.71 9.02 -2.03
CA LEU A 333 -23.30 10.14 -1.20
C LEU A 333 -24.32 10.46 -0.11
N GLN A 334 -25.62 10.24 -0.35
CA GLN A 334 -26.65 10.38 0.68
C GLN A 334 -26.47 9.33 1.79
N LEU A 335 -26.05 8.11 1.44
CA LEU A 335 -25.74 7.07 2.43
C LEU A 335 -24.49 7.39 3.25
N LEU A 336 -23.47 7.99 2.61
CA LEU A 336 -22.19 8.33 3.23
C LEU A 336 -22.17 9.67 3.98
N MET A 337 -23.05 10.60 3.63
CA MET A 337 -23.19 11.93 4.24
C MET A 337 -24.66 12.22 4.57
N PRO A 338 -25.27 11.46 5.50
CA PRO A 338 -26.70 11.57 5.79
C PRO A 338 -27.09 12.95 6.37
N ASP A 339 -26.14 13.66 6.98
CA ASP A 339 -26.36 15.00 7.56
C ASP A 339 -26.42 16.12 6.51
N ALA A 340 -25.98 15.86 5.27
CA ALA A 340 -26.09 16.82 4.17
C ALA A 340 -27.44 16.64 3.47
N GLU A 341 -28.38 17.54 3.76
CA GLU A 341 -29.78 17.44 3.33
C GLU A 341 -29.95 17.55 1.80
N THR A 342 -29.12 18.37 1.16
CA THR A 342 -29.22 18.66 -0.28
C THR A 342 -28.05 18.10 -1.09
N ARG A 343 -28.29 17.85 -2.37
CA ARG A 343 -27.23 17.45 -3.31
C ARG A 343 -26.16 18.54 -3.42
N GLU A 344 -26.57 19.80 -3.40
CA GLU A 344 -25.69 20.95 -3.46
C GLU A 344 -24.71 20.97 -2.27
N GLU A 345 -25.18 20.66 -1.07
CA GLU A 345 -24.34 20.52 0.13
C GLU A 345 -23.37 19.35 0.00
N ARG A 346 -23.84 18.17 -0.43
CA ARG A 346 -22.99 16.99 -0.67
C ARG A 346 -21.89 17.28 -1.69
N VAL A 347 -22.22 17.90 -2.82
CA VAL A 347 -21.25 18.29 -3.85
C VAL A 347 -20.24 19.32 -3.31
N ALA A 348 -20.67 20.25 -2.44
CA ALA A 348 -19.75 21.19 -1.81
C ALA A 348 -18.76 20.52 -0.84
N LEU A 349 -19.21 19.52 -0.07
CA LEU A 349 -18.35 18.69 0.79
C LEU A 349 -17.37 17.86 -0.06
N VAL A 350 -17.85 17.19 -1.10
CA VAL A 350 -17.03 16.42 -2.05
C VAL A 350 -15.94 17.31 -2.66
N ARG A 351 -16.28 18.53 -3.11
CA ARG A 351 -15.31 19.47 -3.68
C ARG A 351 -14.19 19.80 -2.71
N ARG A 352 -14.52 20.13 -1.47
CA ARG A 352 -13.51 20.44 -0.43
C ARG A 352 -12.66 19.22 -0.10
N HIS A 353 -13.30 18.06 0.06
CA HIS A 353 -12.64 16.80 0.33
C HIS A 353 -11.63 16.43 -0.76
N MET A 354 -12.08 16.35 -2.03
CA MET A 354 -11.22 15.98 -3.15
C MET A 354 -10.10 16.99 -3.39
N ALA A 355 -10.36 18.31 -3.28
CA ALA A 355 -9.33 19.32 -3.42
C ALA A 355 -8.17 19.10 -2.43
N ARG A 356 -8.51 18.81 -1.17
CA ARG A 356 -7.55 18.53 -0.10
C ARG A 356 -6.77 17.24 -0.38
N TYR A 357 -7.44 16.18 -0.79
CA TYR A 357 -6.83 14.88 -1.06
C TYR A 357 -5.93 14.90 -2.30
N LEU A 358 -6.34 15.60 -3.37
CA LEU A 358 -5.52 15.84 -4.57
C LEU A 358 -4.25 16.63 -4.22
N ALA A 359 -4.38 17.67 -3.40
CA ALA A 359 -3.24 18.46 -2.92
C ALA A 359 -2.27 17.59 -2.09
N HIS A 360 -2.78 16.78 -1.16
CA HIS A 360 -1.96 15.87 -0.36
C HIS A 360 -1.30 14.76 -1.20
N GLY A 361 -2.03 14.20 -2.16
CA GLY A 361 -1.52 13.21 -3.12
C GLY A 361 -0.34 13.76 -3.92
N ARG A 362 -0.49 14.96 -4.49
CA ARG A 362 0.60 15.68 -5.18
C ARG A 362 1.80 15.87 -4.27
N ARG A 363 1.56 16.29 -3.03
CA ARG A 363 2.62 16.51 -2.03
C ARG A 363 3.37 15.24 -1.66
N PHE A 364 2.68 14.11 -1.54
CA PHE A 364 3.29 12.80 -1.33
C PHE A 364 4.17 12.38 -2.52
N GLN A 365 3.70 12.62 -3.75
CA GLN A 365 4.48 12.37 -4.95
C GLN A 365 5.76 13.22 -4.96
N GLU A 366 5.65 14.52 -4.69
CA GLU A 366 6.80 15.42 -4.59
C GLU A 366 7.82 14.95 -3.55
N ALA A 367 7.36 14.47 -2.38
CA ALA A 367 8.23 13.92 -1.35
C ALA A 367 9.00 12.66 -1.82
N LEU A 368 8.36 11.75 -2.55
CA LEU A 368 9.01 10.54 -3.07
C LEU A 368 9.87 10.79 -4.31
N ASP A 369 9.59 11.85 -5.06
CA ASP A 369 10.29 12.19 -6.31
C ASP A 369 11.58 12.98 -6.09
N ARG A 370 11.83 13.48 -4.87
CA ARG A 370 13.12 14.10 -4.52
C ARG A 370 14.27 13.13 -4.82
N PRO A 371 15.21 13.48 -5.70
CA PRO A 371 16.38 12.63 -5.95
C PRO A 371 17.21 12.48 -4.68
N ALA A 372 17.40 11.24 -4.25
CA ALA A 372 18.24 10.91 -3.11
C ALA A 372 18.77 9.48 -3.31
N ALA A 373 20.10 9.34 -3.31
CA ALA A 373 20.73 8.03 -3.31
C ALA A 373 20.52 7.35 -1.94
N PRO A 374 20.19 6.05 -1.90
CA PRO A 374 20.18 5.28 -0.66
C PRO A 374 21.54 5.34 0.06
N PRO A 375 21.57 5.26 1.39
CA PRO A 375 22.81 5.11 2.13
C PRO A 375 23.47 3.76 1.78
N PRO A 376 24.81 3.65 1.74
CA PRO A 376 25.50 2.42 1.32
C PRO A 376 25.20 1.20 2.19
N GLU A 377 24.80 1.43 3.45
CA GLU A 377 24.44 0.36 4.39
C GLU A 377 23.06 -0.26 4.12
N LEU A 378 22.29 0.26 3.16
CA LEU A 378 21.00 -0.27 2.73
C LEU A 378 21.14 -0.96 1.38
N GLY A 379 20.87 -2.26 1.32
CA GLY A 379 20.70 -2.98 0.06
C GLY A 379 19.32 -2.69 -0.52
N PHE A 380 19.25 -2.07 -1.70
CA PHE A 380 18.00 -1.61 -2.27
C PHE A 380 17.75 -2.22 -3.64
N HIS A 381 16.73 -3.06 -3.76
CA HIS A 381 16.46 -3.87 -4.95
C HIS A 381 15.04 -3.64 -5.46
N VAL A 382 14.85 -3.74 -6.78
CA VAL A 382 13.53 -3.59 -7.40
C VAL A 382 13.28 -4.73 -8.39
N ALA A 383 12.08 -5.32 -8.35
CA ALA A 383 11.55 -6.20 -9.36
C ALA A 383 10.45 -5.48 -10.15
N VAL A 384 10.54 -5.48 -11.48
CA VAL A 384 9.66 -4.73 -12.39
C VAL A 384 9.09 -5.66 -13.47
N GLY A 385 7.80 -5.55 -13.76
CA GLY A 385 7.20 -6.19 -14.93
C GLY A 385 7.74 -5.63 -16.24
N ASP A 386 8.06 -6.51 -17.19
CA ASP A 386 8.80 -6.10 -18.39
C ASP A 386 8.06 -6.37 -19.71
N THR A 387 7.16 -7.33 -19.75
CA THR A 387 6.69 -7.96 -21.00
C THR A 387 5.17 -7.96 -21.16
N ILE A 388 4.41 -7.65 -20.12
CA ILE A 388 2.95 -7.64 -20.17
C ILE A 388 2.48 -6.29 -20.70
N ASP A 389 1.60 -6.34 -21.71
CA ASP A 389 0.97 -5.14 -22.25
C ASP A 389 0.14 -4.46 -21.17
N THR A 390 0.46 -3.21 -20.87
CA THR A 390 -0.06 -2.47 -19.71
C THR A 390 -0.59 -1.12 -20.17
N ASN A 391 -1.85 -0.83 -19.85
CA ASN A 391 -2.46 0.45 -20.16
C ASN A 391 -1.60 1.60 -19.62
N ALA A 392 -1.13 2.47 -20.51
CA ALA A 392 -0.10 3.47 -20.20
C ALA A 392 -0.62 4.89 -20.25
N VAL A 393 -1.59 5.16 -21.14
CA VAL A 393 -2.15 6.49 -21.39
C VAL A 393 -3.68 6.42 -21.35
N LEU A 394 -4.27 7.25 -20.50
CA LEU A 394 -5.71 7.48 -20.45
C LEU A 394 -6.05 8.71 -21.29
N GLU A 395 -6.89 8.53 -22.29
CA GLU A 395 -7.38 9.58 -23.19
C GLU A 395 -8.71 10.13 -22.67
N VAL A 396 -8.85 11.46 -22.73
CA VAL A 396 -10.02 12.20 -22.27
C VAL A 396 -10.67 12.91 -23.45
N ASN A 397 -11.95 12.65 -23.68
CA ASN A 397 -12.73 13.46 -24.60
C ASN A 397 -12.93 14.87 -24.01
N ARG A 398 -12.45 15.91 -24.69
CA ARG A 398 -12.44 17.30 -24.16
C ARG A 398 -13.84 17.89 -23.99
N GLU A 399 -14.81 17.41 -24.76
CA GLU A 399 -16.19 17.90 -24.74
C GLU A 399 -17.00 17.20 -23.65
N THR A 400 -16.93 15.87 -23.60
CA THR A 400 -17.77 15.04 -22.72
C THR A 400 -17.11 14.67 -21.40
N GLY A 401 -15.78 14.66 -21.36
CA GLY A 401 -15.01 14.09 -20.25
C GLY A 401 -14.93 12.56 -20.29
N GLU A 402 -15.43 11.89 -21.33
CA GLU A 402 -15.37 10.44 -21.44
C GLU A 402 -13.92 9.95 -21.40
N LEU A 403 -13.66 8.91 -20.60
CA LEU A 403 -12.35 8.28 -20.42
C LEU A 403 -12.24 7.06 -21.32
N SER A 404 -11.10 6.92 -22.00
CA SER A 404 -10.80 5.72 -22.78
C SER A 404 -9.32 5.39 -22.75
N TRP A 405 -8.98 4.13 -22.98
CA TRP A 405 -7.58 3.71 -23.03
C TRP A 405 -6.98 3.98 -24.41
N GLY A 406 -5.90 4.77 -24.44
CA GLY A 406 -5.13 5.06 -25.64
C GLY A 406 -3.99 4.05 -25.82
N GLU A 407 -2.77 4.49 -25.53
CA GLU A 407 -1.55 3.66 -25.66
C GLU A 407 -1.37 2.67 -24.49
N SER A 408 -0.88 1.48 -24.84
CA SER A 408 -0.31 0.51 -23.90
C SER A 408 1.22 0.48 -24.01
N ALA A 409 1.88 0.12 -22.92
CA ALA A 409 3.33 0.01 -22.82
C ALA A 409 3.73 -1.28 -22.09
N PRO A 410 4.99 -1.74 -22.20
CA PRO A 410 5.46 -2.89 -21.43
C PRO A 410 5.37 -2.63 -19.92
N GLY A 411 5.00 -3.66 -19.16
CA GLY A 411 4.80 -3.61 -17.71
C GLY A 411 4.37 -4.97 -17.14
N ASP A 412 3.52 -4.96 -16.12
CA ASP A 412 2.92 -6.16 -15.51
C ASP A 412 1.39 -6.27 -15.67
N GLY A 413 0.78 -5.45 -16.53
CA GLY A 413 -0.67 -5.36 -16.70
C GLY A 413 -1.37 -4.43 -15.70
N THR A 414 -0.63 -3.82 -14.77
CA THR A 414 -1.13 -2.75 -13.88
C THR A 414 -0.13 -1.59 -13.82
N VAL A 415 1.13 -1.89 -13.56
CA VAL A 415 2.24 -0.94 -13.45
C VAL A 415 3.09 -0.99 -14.70
N THR A 416 3.20 0.15 -15.37
CA THR A 416 4.08 0.27 -16.54
C THR A 416 5.56 0.15 -16.13
N ARG A 417 6.40 -0.43 -16.99
CA ARG A 417 7.84 -0.60 -16.75
C ARG A 417 8.53 0.72 -16.41
N THR A 418 8.17 1.80 -17.10
CA THR A 418 8.70 3.15 -16.82
C THR A 418 8.31 3.64 -15.43
N SER A 419 7.08 3.41 -14.99
CA SER A 419 6.66 3.69 -13.62
C SER A 419 7.44 2.83 -12.61
N GLY A 420 7.57 1.52 -12.86
CA GLY A 420 8.39 0.60 -12.07
C GLY A 420 9.83 1.06 -11.87
N LEU A 421 10.45 1.56 -12.94
CA LEU A 421 11.83 2.07 -12.93
C LEU A 421 11.96 3.52 -12.44
N ALA A 422 10.87 4.17 -12.04
CA ALA A 422 10.82 5.58 -11.69
C ALA A 422 11.35 6.52 -12.80
N GLN A 423 11.09 6.16 -14.05
CA GLN A 423 11.46 6.90 -15.26
C GLN A 423 10.29 7.72 -15.78
N LEU A 424 10.58 8.89 -16.35
CA LEU A 424 9.58 9.73 -17.00
C LEU A 424 9.05 9.03 -18.25
N HIS A 425 7.73 9.01 -18.47
CA HIS A 425 7.13 8.33 -19.62
C HIS A 425 7.57 8.92 -20.96
N GLN A 426 7.48 10.24 -21.11
CA GLN A 426 7.89 10.95 -22.33
C GLN A 426 9.42 11.00 -22.53
N VAL A 427 10.19 10.83 -21.45
CA VAL A 427 11.66 10.94 -21.47
C VAL A 427 12.31 9.81 -20.66
N PRO A 428 12.19 8.54 -21.10
CA PRO A 428 12.58 7.39 -20.28
C PRO A 428 14.09 7.29 -20.01
N HIS A 429 14.90 8.07 -20.73
CA HIS A 429 16.35 8.18 -20.53
C HIS A 429 16.75 9.27 -19.52
N ALA A 430 15.80 10.03 -18.99
CA ALA A 430 16.06 10.95 -17.88
C ALA A 430 16.50 10.18 -16.63
N ALA A 431 17.26 10.84 -15.76
CA ALA A 431 17.71 10.22 -14.52
C ALA A 431 16.48 9.81 -13.67
N PRO A 432 16.38 8.55 -13.22
CA PRO A 432 15.26 8.11 -12.40
C PRO A 432 15.32 8.75 -11.01
N THR A 433 14.19 8.78 -10.30
CA THR A 433 14.12 9.28 -8.91
C THR A 433 14.42 8.18 -7.87
N VAL A 434 14.62 6.95 -8.35
CA VAL A 434 14.92 5.74 -7.56
C VAL A 434 16.24 5.15 -8.06
N TYR A 435 17.16 4.85 -7.13
CA TYR A 435 18.50 4.35 -7.43
C TYR A 435 18.72 2.99 -6.76
N PRO A 436 18.21 1.89 -7.35
CA PRO A 436 18.42 0.55 -6.80
C PRO A 436 19.81 0.01 -7.13
N ASP A 437 20.33 -0.84 -6.25
CA ASP A 437 21.55 -1.62 -6.46
C ASP A 437 21.38 -2.69 -7.54
N SER A 438 20.15 -3.21 -7.68
CA SER A 438 19.80 -4.12 -8.78
C SER A 438 18.35 -4.00 -9.20
N VAL A 439 18.10 -4.25 -10.48
CA VAL A 439 16.78 -4.38 -11.08
C VAL A 439 16.61 -5.81 -11.60
N HIS A 440 15.49 -6.43 -11.27
CA HIS A 440 15.08 -7.73 -11.79
C HIS A 440 13.84 -7.56 -12.66
N PHE A 441 13.89 -8.04 -13.90
CA PHE A 441 12.74 -8.00 -14.80
C PHE A 441 11.95 -9.30 -14.68
N VAL A 442 10.63 -9.18 -14.55
CA VAL A 442 9.73 -10.32 -14.37
C VAL A 442 8.74 -10.39 -15.53
N ASP A 443 8.61 -11.59 -16.11
CA ASP A 443 7.65 -11.89 -17.18
C ASP A 443 6.38 -12.49 -16.58
N ALA A 444 5.63 -11.67 -15.84
CA ALA A 444 4.40 -12.09 -15.16
C ALA A 444 3.45 -10.91 -14.94
N THR A 445 2.17 -11.21 -14.71
CA THR A 445 1.17 -10.20 -14.35
C THR A 445 1.43 -9.58 -12.98
N HIS A 446 0.78 -8.47 -12.66
CA HIS A 446 1.04 -7.71 -11.44
C HIS A 446 0.94 -8.55 -10.16
N ILE A 447 -0.10 -9.37 -10.04
CA ILE A 447 -0.24 -10.31 -8.93
C ILE A 447 0.58 -11.58 -9.20
N GLY A 448 0.61 -12.06 -10.45
CA GLY A 448 1.29 -13.28 -10.86
C GLY A 448 2.80 -13.26 -10.61
N MET A 449 3.44 -12.08 -10.68
CA MET A 449 4.87 -11.91 -10.41
C MET A 449 5.22 -12.39 -9.02
N THR A 450 4.28 -12.28 -8.09
CA THR A 450 4.59 -12.69 -6.74
C THR A 450 4.80 -14.20 -6.68
N ALA A 451 4.13 -14.98 -7.54
CA ALA A 451 4.28 -16.43 -7.60
C ALA A 451 5.36 -16.88 -8.60
N ASP A 452 6.08 -15.95 -9.21
CA ASP A 452 7.07 -16.27 -10.23
C ASP A 452 8.26 -17.04 -9.63
N PRO A 453 8.57 -18.26 -10.13
CA PRO A 453 9.65 -19.08 -9.56
C PRO A 453 11.03 -18.44 -9.65
N ASP A 454 11.31 -17.67 -10.71
CA ASP A 454 12.62 -17.03 -10.91
C ASP A 454 12.79 -15.85 -9.96
N LEU A 455 11.74 -15.04 -9.77
CA LEU A 455 11.70 -14.00 -8.77
C LEU A 455 11.84 -14.57 -7.35
N ILE A 456 11.08 -15.62 -7.00
CA ILE A 456 11.16 -16.26 -5.69
C ILE A 456 12.59 -16.76 -5.43
N ASN A 457 13.21 -17.41 -6.41
CA ASN A 457 14.59 -17.86 -6.29
C ASN A 457 15.57 -16.69 -6.07
N HIS A 458 15.43 -15.60 -6.84
CA HIS A 458 16.24 -14.40 -6.68
C HIS A 458 16.07 -13.76 -5.29
N MET A 459 14.83 -13.68 -4.80
CA MET A 459 14.53 -13.15 -3.48
C MET A 459 15.10 -14.01 -2.35
N LEU A 460 14.98 -15.34 -2.45
CA LEU A 460 15.59 -16.25 -1.47
C LEU A 460 17.10 -16.09 -1.41
N TYR A 461 17.75 -15.91 -2.57
CA TYR A 461 19.17 -15.56 -2.61
C TYR A 461 19.45 -14.23 -1.88
N LEU A 462 18.74 -13.15 -2.23
CA LEU A 462 18.94 -11.82 -1.62
C LEU A 462 18.71 -11.81 -0.11
N LEU A 463 17.69 -12.52 0.37
CA LEU A 463 17.31 -12.52 1.78
C LEU A 463 18.21 -13.43 2.62
N LEU A 464 18.60 -14.60 2.08
CA LEU A 464 19.21 -15.68 2.88
C LEU A 464 20.72 -15.86 2.65
N GLN A 465 21.21 -15.58 1.44
CA GLN A 465 22.58 -15.91 1.04
C GLN A 465 23.42 -14.69 0.65
N ALA A 466 22.81 -13.65 0.10
CA ALA A 466 23.54 -12.48 -0.36
C ALA A 466 24.35 -11.85 0.78
N PRO A 467 25.56 -11.36 0.48
CA PRO A 467 26.36 -10.62 1.45
C PRO A 467 25.63 -9.40 1.98
N ASP A 468 25.87 -9.06 3.24
CA ASP A 468 25.35 -7.83 3.83
C ASP A 468 25.89 -6.60 3.07
N PRO A 469 25.07 -5.56 2.87
CA PRO A 469 25.47 -4.32 2.22
C PRO A 469 26.77 -3.73 2.78
N ALA A 470 27.53 -3.07 1.91
CA ALA A 470 28.78 -2.42 2.29
C ALA A 470 28.54 -1.35 3.37
N GLY A 471 29.45 -1.21 4.32
CA GLY A 471 29.32 -0.23 5.41
C GLY A 471 28.54 -0.74 6.63
N LEU A 472 27.91 -1.91 6.56
CA LEU A 472 27.48 -2.59 7.78
C LEU A 472 28.72 -3.07 8.55
N PRO A 473 28.89 -2.71 9.83
CA PRO A 473 30.03 -3.17 10.60
C PRO A 473 30.00 -4.70 10.66
N ALA A 474 31.11 -5.33 10.30
CA ALA A 474 31.32 -6.75 10.49
C ALA A 474 31.33 -7.02 12.00
N THR A 475 30.16 -7.34 12.56
CA THR A 475 29.93 -7.66 13.97
C THR A 475 30.47 -6.63 14.97
N ALA A 476 29.63 -5.72 15.48
CA ALA A 476 29.87 -5.09 16.78
C ALA A 476 28.57 -4.52 17.35
N GLY A 477 28.22 -4.98 18.55
CA GLY A 477 27.22 -4.35 19.42
C GLY A 477 27.68 -2.96 19.86
N GLY A 478 27.50 -1.99 18.96
CA GLY A 478 27.59 -0.58 19.27
C GLY A 478 26.20 -0.03 19.48
N GLU A 479 25.91 0.41 20.71
CA GLU A 479 24.73 1.20 21.02
C GLU A 479 24.63 2.38 20.05
N VAL A 480 23.62 2.33 19.18
CA VAL A 480 23.12 3.55 18.56
C VAL A 480 22.12 4.10 19.55
N GLU A 481 22.57 5.08 20.32
CA GLU A 481 21.75 5.85 21.25
C GLU A 481 20.59 6.51 20.45
N LEU A 482 19.45 5.82 20.42
CA LEU A 482 18.18 6.44 20.06
C LEU A 482 17.91 7.40 21.21
N ARG A 483 18.00 8.72 20.95
CA ARG A 483 17.57 9.73 21.92
C ARG A 483 16.09 9.49 22.19
N GLY A 484 15.80 8.81 23.29
CA GLY A 484 14.47 8.71 23.83
C GLY A 484 14.07 10.08 24.36
N GLU A 485 13.16 10.75 23.67
CA GLU A 485 12.30 11.70 24.35
C GLU A 485 11.32 10.88 25.20
N GLU A 486 11.66 10.72 26.48
CA GLU A 486 10.69 10.39 27.51
C GLU A 486 9.60 11.48 27.49
N VAL A 487 8.43 11.14 26.94
CA VAL A 487 7.20 11.87 27.23
C VAL A 487 6.93 11.67 28.72
N ARG A 488 7.36 12.63 29.54
CA ARG A 488 6.88 12.75 30.92
C ARG A 488 5.39 13.05 30.84
N GLY A 489 4.57 12.07 31.20
CA GLY A 489 3.17 12.30 31.51
C GLY A 489 3.07 13.28 32.68
N GLU A 490 2.50 14.45 32.43
CA GLU A 490 1.86 15.22 33.49
C GLU A 490 0.57 14.48 33.86
N GLU A 491 0.48 14.07 35.13
CA GLU A 491 -0.72 13.54 35.77
C GLU A 491 -1.87 14.54 35.59
N VAL A 492 -2.88 14.14 34.81
CA VAL A 492 -4.19 14.77 34.86
C VAL A 492 -4.97 14.08 35.97
N GLU A 493 -5.13 14.78 37.10
CA GLU A 493 -5.98 14.34 38.21
C GLU A 493 -7.45 14.15 37.76
N PRO A 494 -8.16 13.15 38.30
CA PRO A 494 -9.48 12.79 37.85
C PRO A 494 -10.55 13.77 38.38
N VAL A 495 -11.23 14.45 37.47
CA VAL A 495 -12.43 15.23 37.81
C VAL A 495 -13.62 14.28 37.98
N GLY A 496 -14.06 14.13 39.23
CA GLY A 496 -15.24 13.35 39.61
C GLY A 496 -16.57 14.01 39.22
N SER A 497 -17.57 13.15 39.00
CA SER A 497 -18.97 13.44 38.67
C SER A 497 -19.69 14.41 39.64
N PRO A 498 -20.77 15.10 39.18
CA PRO A 498 -21.36 16.24 39.90
C PRO A 498 -22.32 15.79 41.00
N GLY A 499 -22.13 16.30 42.21
CA GLY A 499 -23.04 16.15 43.35
C GLY A 499 -23.34 17.51 43.98
N SER A 500 -24.64 17.81 44.08
CA SER A 500 -25.28 19.02 44.62
C SER A 500 -24.86 19.43 46.05
N PRO A 501 -25.17 20.68 46.50
CA PRO A 501 -24.39 21.43 47.48
C PRO A 501 -24.91 21.31 48.93
N PRO A 502 -24.09 21.76 49.91
CA PRO A 502 -24.61 22.31 51.17
C PRO A 502 -24.00 23.70 51.49
N THR A 503 -24.82 24.75 51.58
CA THR A 503 -25.32 25.41 52.82
C THR A 503 -24.31 26.25 53.61
N ASP A 504 -24.54 27.57 53.56
CA ASP A 504 -24.45 28.63 54.59
C ASP A 504 -23.50 28.46 55.79
N ALA A 505 -22.62 29.47 55.99
CA ALA A 505 -22.70 30.41 57.14
C ALA A 505 -21.53 31.42 57.19
N ASP A 506 -21.91 32.70 57.23
CA ASP A 506 -21.41 33.82 58.05
C ASP A 506 -19.95 34.33 57.98
N SER A 507 -19.80 35.57 57.47
CA SER A 507 -19.57 36.83 58.25
C SER A 507 -18.93 37.91 57.34
N GLU A 508 -19.68 38.98 57.02
CA GLU A 508 -19.52 40.37 57.54
C GLU A 508 -18.11 40.97 57.27
N ASP A 509 -17.88 42.13 56.64
CA ASP A 509 -18.55 43.43 56.76
C ASP A 509 -18.07 44.44 55.68
N ALA A 510 -18.99 45.36 55.34
CA ALA A 510 -18.92 46.74 54.84
C ALA A 510 -18.01 47.22 53.68
N GLY A 511 -18.66 47.85 52.68
CA GLY A 511 -18.10 48.96 51.89
C GLY A 511 -18.81 49.32 50.56
N GLU A 512 -20.01 49.89 50.60
CA GLU A 512 -20.69 50.58 49.48
C GLU A 512 -20.33 52.10 49.43
N PRO A 513 -20.79 52.93 48.46
CA PRO A 513 -21.20 52.68 47.06
C PRO A 513 -20.65 53.74 46.06
N GLY A 514 -20.93 53.57 44.75
CA GLY A 514 -20.64 54.61 43.74
C GLY A 514 -21.18 54.31 42.34
N SER A 515 -22.39 54.80 42.09
CA SER A 515 -23.16 54.90 40.84
C SER A 515 -22.43 55.44 39.59
N GLY A 516 -22.86 55.02 38.39
CA GLY A 516 -22.61 55.78 37.15
C GLY A 516 -23.01 55.07 35.85
N GLU A 517 -24.16 55.48 35.30
CA GLU A 517 -24.76 55.14 34.00
C GLU A 517 -23.88 55.37 32.75
N ALA A 518 -24.03 54.44 31.80
CA ALA A 518 -24.52 54.57 30.41
C ALA A 518 -24.04 55.68 29.43
N ALA A 519 -24.15 55.26 28.15
CA ALA A 519 -24.24 56.03 26.90
C ALA A 519 -22.91 56.48 26.26
N ASP A 520 -22.70 56.50 24.93
CA ASP A 520 -23.38 56.00 23.73
C ASP A 520 -22.46 56.44 22.55
N ALA A 521 -22.74 55.91 21.36
CA ALA A 521 -22.65 56.60 20.08
C ALA A 521 -21.37 56.53 19.21
N THR A 522 -21.53 55.74 18.14
CA THR A 522 -21.46 56.14 16.72
C THR A 522 -20.12 56.33 16.00
N GLY A 523 -19.97 55.58 14.90
CA GLY A 523 -20.09 56.19 13.57
C GLY A 523 -18.93 56.00 12.59
N GLY A 524 -19.25 55.52 11.37
CA GLY A 524 -18.56 55.94 10.15
C GLY A 524 -18.18 54.83 9.16
N ALA A 525 -19.00 54.63 8.13
CA ALA A 525 -18.73 53.80 6.96
C ALA A 525 -18.42 54.64 5.71
N ALA A 526 -17.71 53.99 4.76
CA ALA A 526 -17.57 54.23 3.30
C ALA A 526 -16.36 55.02 2.74
N PRO A 527 -15.61 54.43 1.76
CA PRO A 527 -14.89 55.09 0.66
C PRO A 527 -15.74 55.01 -0.65
N PRO A 528 -15.47 55.73 -1.78
CA PRO A 528 -14.26 55.57 -2.62
C PRO A 528 -13.83 56.83 -3.46
N THR A 529 -12.64 56.81 -4.09
CA THR A 529 -12.38 57.56 -5.34
C THR A 529 -11.27 56.93 -6.18
N SER A 530 -11.49 56.92 -7.50
CA SER A 530 -10.61 56.43 -8.56
C SER A 530 -9.47 57.38 -8.90
N THR A 531 -8.38 56.89 -9.49
CA THR A 531 -7.73 57.59 -10.61
C THR A 531 -6.96 56.62 -11.50
N ALA A 532 -7.21 56.75 -12.80
CA ALA A 532 -6.48 56.11 -13.89
C ALA A 532 -5.25 56.95 -14.27
N ALA A 533 -4.20 56.29 -14.77
CA ALA A 533 -3.25 56.88 -15.70
C ALA A 533 -2.55 55.78 -16.52
N ALA A 534 -2.74 55.85 -17.84
CA ALA A 534 -1.98 55.12 -18.85
C ALA A 534 -0.91 56.05 -19.45
N GLY A 535 0.18 55.48 -19.95
CA GLY A 535 0.98 56.09 -21.03
C GLY A 535 2.47 55.84 -20.97
N SER A 536 2.95 54.88 -21.77
CA SER A 536 4.09 54.93 -22.73
C SER A 536 4.78 53.58 -22.84
#